data_AF-A0A3P3DMF7-F1
#
_entry.id   AF-A0A3P3DMF7-F1
#
_cell.length_a   1.000
_cell.length_b   1.000
_cell.length_c   1.000
_cell.angle_alpha   90.00
_cell.angle_beta   90.00
_cell.angle_gamma   90.00
#
_symmetry.space_group_name_H-M   'P 1'
#
loop_
_entity.id
_entity.type
_entity.pdbx_description
1 polymer ?
#
loop_
_entity_poly.entity_id
_entity_poly.type
_entity_poly.pdbx_seq_one_letter_code
_entity_poly.pdbx_strand_id
1 'polypeptide(L)'
;MSKAPESMKHPETGIALYRAVRPVAVFYGETSETANLPGWFPEDPALVDMGVLTPADCKFYDRIFNKLKAQAEGFLTPAEVRRIRRRLKLGGRPVTQVMAGEIICADMKAFRRYEAGDAVVPREVDCALRLLDERPTALAILPLAQRYLQAADQGTSHPQLGGIGEIE
;
A
#
# COMPACT_ATOMS: atom_id res chain seq x y z
N MET A 1 35.28 -13.86 5.69
CA MET A 1 35.64 -13.42 4.33
C MET A 1 34.50 -12.56 3.80
N SER A 2 34.68 -11.25 3.81
CA SER A 2 33.67 -10.30 3.30
C SER A 2 33.58 -10.47 1.78
N LYS A 3 32.42 -10.89 1.29
CA LYS A 3 32.11 -10.87 -0.14
C LYS A 3 32.41 -9.45 -0.64
N ALA A 4 33.27 -9.31 -1.66
CA ALA A 4 33.52 -8.00 -2.26
C ALA A 4 32.16 -7.35 -2.58
N PRO A 5 31.98 -6.05 -2.32
CA PRO A 5 30.70 -5.39 -2.62
C PRO A 5 30.41 -5.60 -4.10
N GLU A 6 29.24 -6.15 -4.37
CA GLU A 6 28.73 -6.24 -5.72
C GLU A 6 28.75 -4.82 -6.30
N SER A 7 29.35 -4.66 -7.47
CA SER A 7 29.47 -3.37 -8.16
C SER A 7 28.92 -3.52 -9.57
N MET A 8 28.32 -2.45 -10.08
CA MET A 8 27.83 -2.38 -11.45
C MET A 8 28.28 -1.07 -12.10
N LYS A 9 28.28 -1.00 -13.42
CA LYS A 9 28.48 0.26 -14.14
C LYS A 9 27.14 0.94 -14.37
N HIS A 10 27.07 2.24 -14.15
CA HIS A 10 25.92 3.05 -14.52
C HIS A 10 25.67 2.91 -16.04
N PRO A 11 24.45 2.60 -16.50
CA PRO A 11 24.18 2.30 -17.90
C PRO A 11 24.45 3.48 -18.83
N GLU A 12 24.21 4.71 -18.37
CA GLU A 12 24.39 5.92 -19.19
C GLU A 12 25.79 6.55 -19.07
N THR A 13 26.35 6.65 -17.87
CA THR A 13 27.59 7.39 -17.60
C THR A 13 28.82 6.50 -17.45
N GLY A 14 28.64 5.19 -17.27
CA GLY A 14 29.73 4.24 -17.06
C GLY A 14 30.39 4.30 -15.67
N ILE A 15 29.94 5.20 -14.79
CA ILE A 15 30.46 5.36 -13.42
C ILE A 15 30.26 4.07 -12.61
N ALA A 16 31.21 3.74 -11.73
CA ALA A 16 31.08 2.60 -10.83
C ALA A 16 30.04 2.89 -9.73
N LEU A 17 29.07 1.99 -9.60
CA LEU A 17 28.03 2.01 -8.59
C LEU A 17 28.21 0.85 -7.62
N TYR A 18 27.94 1.11 -6.35
CA TYR A 18 28.04 0.14 -5.27
C TYR A 18 26.70 0.02 -4.56
N ARG A 19 26.38 -1.21 -4.14
CA ARG A 19 25.17 -1.45 -3.36
C ARG A 19 25.27 -0.72 -2.01
N ALA A 20 24.36 0.22 -1.76
CA ALA A 20 24.34 1.02 -0.55
C ALA A 20 22.91 1.46 -0.17
N VAL A 21 22.77 1.99 1.04
CA VAL A 21 21.56 2.71 1.49
C VAL A 21 21.96 4.16 1.70
N ARG A 22 21.27 5.09 1.03
CA ARG A 22 21.59 6.53 1.08
C ARG A 22 20.36 7.34 1.51
N PRO A 23 20.53 8.43 2.28
CA PRO A 23 19.44 9.37 2.53
C PRO A 23 19.10 10.11 1.23
N VAL A 24 17.87 9.97 0.77
CA VAL A 24 17.34 10.62 -0.43
C VAL A 24 16.09 11.39 -0.05
N ALA A 25 15.98 12.64 -0.50
CA ALA A 25 14.76 13.41 -0.35
C ALA A 25 13.74 12.95 -1.40
N VAL A 26 12.59 12.46 -0.93
CA VAL A 26 11.44 12.10 -1.76
C VAL A 26 10.48 13.28 -1.74
N PHE A 27 10.07 13.75 -2.92
CA PHE A 27 9.22 14.92 -3.07
C PHE A 27 7.84 14.56 -3.63
N TYR A 28 6.82 15.25 -3.15
CA TYR A 28 5.50 15.34 -3.76
C TYR A 28 4.97 16.77 -3.66
N GLY A 29 4.97 17.49 -4.79
CA GLY A 29 4.69 18.92 -4.79
C GLY A 29 5.65 19.67 -3.87
N GLU A 30 5.11 20.44 -2.92
CA GLU A 30 5.90 21.18 -1.91
C GLU A 30 6.23 20.34 -0.67
N THR A 31 5.69 19.12 -0.55
CA THR A 31 5.97 18.24 0.59
C THR A 31 7.16 17.35 0.28
N SER A 32 8.04 17.14 1.27
CA SER A 32 9.17 16.22 1.13
C SER A 32 9.44 15.44 2.41
N GLU A 33 10.01 14.24 2.26
CA GLU A 33 10.53 13.44 3.36
C GLU A 33 11.89 12.85 2.96
N THR A 34 12.88 12.96 3.84
CA THR A 34 14.17 12.28 3.65
C THR A 34 14.05 10.84 4.12
N ALA A 35 14.39 9.90 3.24
CA ALA A 35 14.32 8.48 3.52
C ALA A 35 15.61 7.75 3.15
N ASN A 36 15.92 6.70 3.89
CA ASN A 36 17.06 5.82 3.64
C ASN A 36 16.72 4.84 2.51
N LEU A 37 17.07 5.20 1.28
CA LEU A 37 16.74 4.45 0.08
C LEU A 37 17.84 3.43 -0.25
N PRO A 38 17.53 2.12 -0.31
CA PRO A 38 18.46 1.14 -0.85
C PRO A 38 18.59 1.30 -2.37
N GLY A 39 19.80 1.10 -2.91
CA GLY A 39 20.07 1.29 -4.32
C GLY A 39 21.52 1.00 -4.69
N TRP A 40 21.86 1.30 -5.95
CA TRP A 40 23.22 1.27 -6.47
C TRP A 40 23.66 2.70 -6.67
N PHE A 41 24.57 3.19 -5.83
CA PHE A 41 24.96 4.59 -5.81
C PHE A 41 26.45 4.75 -6.12
N PRO A 42 26.87 5.90 -6.67
CA PRO A 42 28.28 6.27 -6.69
C PRO A 42 28.87 6.32 -5.28
N GLU A 43 30.20 6.20 -5.20
CA GLU A 43 30.90 6.39 -3.92
C GLU A 43 30.77 7.84 -3.43
N ASP A 44 30.83 8.79 -4.35
CA ASP A 44 30.62 10.22 -4.09
C ASP A 44 29.16 10.51 -3.68
N PRO A 45 28.92 10.97 -2.43
CA PRO A 45 27.57 11.31 -1.97
C PRO A 45 26.92 12.47 -2.73
N ALA A 46 27.70 13.33 -3.39
CA ALA A 46 27.17 14.44 -4.19
C ALA A 46 26.44 13.97 -5.45
N LEU A 47 26.66 12.72 -5.87
CA LEU A 47 26.05 12.10 -7.06
C LEU A 47 24.96 11.08 -6.69
N VAL A 48 24.28 11.27 -5.55
CA VAL A 48 23.23 10.35 -5.06
C VAL A 48 22.05 10.23 -6.03
N ASP A 49 21.79 11.25 -6.82
CA ASP A 49 20.76 11.30 -7.87
C ASP A 49 21.08 10.43 -9.08
N MET A 50 22.35 10.05 -9.28
CA MET A 50 22.79 9.08 -10.28
C MET A 50 22.63 7.62 -9.80
N GLY A 51 21.86 7.40 -8.74
CA GLY A 51 21.58 6.07 -8.22
C GLY A 51 20.71 5.23 -9.16
N VAL A 52 21.04 3.95 -9.32
CA VAL A 52 20.20 2.99 -10.03
C VAL A 52 19.42 2.16 -9.01
N LEU A 53 18.10 2.06 -9.20
CA LEU A 53 17.20 1.33 -8.31
C LEU A 53 16.72 0.04 -8.99
N THR A 54 16.66 -1.05 -8.23
CA THR A 54 15.97 -2.27 -8.67
C THR A 54 14.46 -2.12 -8.48
N PRO A 55 13.61 -2.96 -9.10
CA PRO A 55 12.16 -2.93 -8.84
C PRO A 55 11.78 -3.09 -7.36
N ALA A 56 12.59 -3.81 -6.57
CA ALA A 56 12.36 -3.94 -5.13
C ALA A 56 12.70 -2.65 -4.37
N ASP A 57 13.73 -1.92 -4.80
CA ASP A 57 14.11 -0.63 -4.24
C ASP A 57 13.08 0.45 -4.59
N CYS A 58 12.59 0.46 -5.84
CA CYS A 58 11.53 1.37 -6.26
C CYS A 58 10.27 1.22 -5.39
N LYS A 59 9.90 -0.01 -5.00
CA LYS A 59 8.76 -0.20 -4.07
C LYS A 59 8.93 0.52 -2.74
N PHE A 60 10.15 0.65 -2.24
CA PHE A 60 10.38 1.41 -1.01
C PHE A 60 10.15 2.91 -1.24
N TYR A 61 10.69 3.44 -2.35
CA TYR A 61 10.46 4.82 -2.79
C TYR A 61 8.98 5.11 -3.02
N ASP A 62 8.28 4.26 -3.78
CA ASP A 62 6.87 4.40 -4.15
C ASP A 62 5.97 4.48 -2.91
N ARG A 63 6.28 3.73 -1.85
CA ARG A 63 5.51 3.78 -0.59
C ARG A 63 5.63 5.12 0.11
N ILE A 64 6.83 5.69 0.13
CA ILE A 64 7.06 7.01 0.71
C ILE A 64 6.36 8.05 -0.16
N PHE A 65 6.53 7.97 -1.47
CA PHE A 65 5.87 8.86 -2.43
C PHE A 65 4.35 8.82 -2.30
N ASN A 66 3.74 7.63 -2.26
CA ASN A 66 2.29 7.48 -2.11
C ASN A 66 1.78 7.98 -0.75
N LYS A 67 2.56 7.82 0.33
CA LYS A 67 2.24 8.41 1.64
C LYS A 67 2.22 9.94 1.56
N LEU A 68 3.27 10.54 0.98
CA LEU A 68 3.35 11.99 0.80
C LEU A 68 2.20 12.51 -0.06
N LYS A 69 1.89 11.81 -1.15
CA LYS A 69 0.74 12.10 -2.00
C LYS A 69 -0.58 12.06 -1.23
N ALA A 70 -0.81 11.00 -0.45
CA ALA A 70 -2.02 10.88 0.35
C ALA A 70 -2.17 12.04 1.35
N GLN A 71 -1.08 12.43 2.02
CA GLN A 71 -1.08 13.55 2.96
C GLN A 71 -1.37 14.88 2.25
N ALA A 72 -0.70 15.15 1.13
CA ALA A 72 -0.85 16.40 0.39
C ALA A 72 -2.26 16.57 -0.21
N GLU A 73 -2.88 15.48 -0.64
CA GLU A 73 -4.21 15.51 -1.28
C GLU A 73 -5.38 15.15 -0.34
N GLY A 74 -5.10 15.05 0.97
CA GLY A 74 -6.12 14.80 2.00
C GLY A 74 -6.76 13.41 1.93
N PHE A 75 -6.08 12.41 1.39
CA PHE A 75 -6.48 11.00 1.48
C PHE A 75 -5.99 10.38 2.79
N LEU A 76 -6.62 9.28 3.18
CA LEU A 76 -6.16 8.43 4.26
C LEU A 76 -4.78 7.86 3.94
N THR A 77 -3.86 8.02 4.89
CA THR A 77 -2.54 7.38 4.84
C THR A 77 -2.65 5.86 5.01
N PRO A 78 -1.62 5.08 4.61
CA PRO A 78 -1.61 3.62 4.82
C PRO A 78 -1.86 3.21 6.28
N ALA A 79 -1.32 4.00 7.23
CA ALA A 79 -1.51 3.77 8.66
C ALA A 79 -2.96 4.01 9.10
N GLU A 80 -3.62 5.04 8.58
CA GLU A 80 -5.02 5.33 8.87
C GLU A 80 -5.96 4.29 8.26
N VAL A 81 -5.72 3.87 7.02
CA VAL A 81 -6.49 2.77 6.39
C VAL A 81 -6.42 1.51 7.27
N ARG A 82 -5.22 1.14 7.74
CA ARG A 82 -5.02 0.01 8.66
C ARG A 82 -5.75 0.20 9.98
N ARG A 83 -5.69 1.40 10.57
CA ARG A 83 -6.37 1.74 11.84
C ARG A 83 -7.87 1.56 11.69
N ILE A 84 -8.46 2.14 10.65
CA ILE A 84 -9.90 2.07 10.37
C ILE A 84 -10.33 0.61 10.21
N ARG A 85 -9.68 -0.16 9.32
CA ARG A 85 -10.02 -1.57 9.12
C ARG A 85 -9.99 -2.36 10.41
N ARG A 86 -8.97 -2.16 11.26
CA ARG A 86 -8.84 -2.88 12.53
C ARG A 86 -9.96 -2.57 13.54
N ARG A 87 -10.64 -1.44 13.41
CA ARG A 87 -11.84 -1.11 14.20
C ARG A 87 -13.09 -1.82 13.69
N LEU A 88 -13.11 -2.22 12.42
CA LEU A 88 -14.27 -2.86 11.81
C LEU A 88 -14.44 -4.29 12.32
N LYS A 89 -15.70 -4.64 12.56
CA LYS A 89 -16.14 -5.99 12.90
C LYS A 89 -17.34 -6.35 12.04
N LEU A 90 -17.42 -7.61 11.65
CA LEU A 90 -18.57 -8.17 10.94
C LEU A 90 -18.97 -9.48 11.61
N GLY A 91 -20.23 -9.60 12.04
CA GLY A 91 -20.71 -10.79 12.77
C GLY A 91 -19.92 -11.05 14.06
N GLY A 92 -19.47 -10.00 14.74
CA GLY A 92 -18.64 -10.10 15.95
C GLY A 92 -17.16 -10.44 15.70
N ARG A 93 -16.74 -10.70 14.46
CA ARG A 93 -15.36 -11.07 14.10
C ARG A 93 -14.58 -9.87 13.54
N PRO A 94 -13.26 -9.76 13.78
CA PRO A 94 -12.42 -8.73 13.16
C PRO A 94 -12.38 -8.87 11.64
N VAL A 95 -12.41 -7.74 10.93
CA VAL A 95 -12.33 -7.72 9.46
C VAL A 95 -10.87 -7.84 9.01
N THR A 96 -10.56 -8.89 8.24
CA THR A 96 -9.23 -9.10 7.64
C THR A 96 -9.01 -8.20 6.44
N GLN A 97 -7.77 -8.09 5.94
CA GLN A 97 -7.47 -7.35 4.70
C GLN A 97 -8.22 -7.93 3.50
N VAL A 98 -8.32 -9.26 3.41
CA VAL A 98 -9.04 -9.96 2.34
C VAL A 98 -10.53 -9.62 2.39
N MET A 99 -11.15 -9.77 3.56
CA MET A 99 -12.57 -9.44 3.75
C MET A 99 -12.86 -7.97 3.43
N ALA A 100 -12.03 -7.04 3.91
CA ALA A 100 -12.20 -5.62 3.61
C ALA A 100 -12.07 -5.34 2.11
N GLY A 101 -11.09 -5.97 1.46
CA GLY A 101 -10.88 -5.84 0.02
C GLY A 101 -12.06 -6.33 -0.80
N GLU A 102 -12.62 -7.50 -0.47
CA GLU A 102 -13.80 -8.02 -1.15
C GLU A 102 -15.04 -7.17 -0.87
N ILE A 103 -15.30 -6.84 0.40
CA ILE A 103 -16.54 -6.17 0.81
C ILE A 103 -16.60 -4.73 0.31
N ILE A 104 -15.49 -3.99 0.41
CA ILE A 104 -15.46 -2.54 0.16
C ILE A 104 -15.02 -2.24 -1.27
N CYS A 105 -14.12 -3.04 -1.84
CA CYS A 105 -13.48 -2.75 -3.12
C CYS A 105 -13.72 -3.78 -4.22
N ALA A 106 -14.41 -4.91 -3.92
CA ALA A 106 -14.49 -6.07 -4.81
C ALA A 106 -13.11 -6.61 -5.28
N ASP A 107 -12.05 -6.37 -4.51
CA ASP A 107 -10.68 -6.84 -4.80
C ASP A 107 -10.01 -7.29 -3.49
N MET A 108 -9.80 -8.61 -3.35
CA MET A 108 -9.14 -9.25 -2.22
C MET A 108 -7.76 -8.66 -1.86
N LYS A 109 -7.06 -8.07 -2.83
CA LYS A 109 -5.70 -7.54 -2.68
C LYS A 109 -5.68 -6.02 -2.43
N ALA A 110 -6.82 -5.34 -2.47
CA ALA A 110 -6.90 -3.88 -2.35
C ALA A 110 -6.29 -3.39 -1.02
N PHE A 111 -6.77 -3.89 0.12
CA PHE A 111 -6.27 -3.47 1.44
C PHE A 111 -4.82 -3.88 1.70
N ARG A 112 -4.32 -4.94 1.03
CA ARG A 112 -2.89 -5.26 1.07
C ARG A 112 -2.07 -4.14 0.44
N ARG A 113 -2.49 -3.64 -0.74
CA ARG A 113 -1.81 -2.53 -1.43
C ARG A 113 -1.91 -1.23 -0.63
N TYR A 114 -3.11 -0.88 -0.18
CA TYR A 114 -3.34 0.38 0.54
C TYR A 114 -2.61 0.44 1.88
N GLU A 115 -2.67 -0.60 2.70
CA GLU A 115 -1.97 -0.61 4.00
C GLU A 115 -0.46 -0.72 3.88
N ALA A 116 0.05 -1.25 2.76
CA ALA A 116 1.47 -1.27 2.47
C ALA A 116 1.98 0.08 1.94
N GLY A 117 1.10 0.94 1.43
CA GLY A 117 1.46 2.15 0.69
C GLY A 117 1.83 1.88 -0.77
N ASP A 118 1.56 0.68 -1.29
CA ASP A 118 1.82 0.34 -2.71
C ASP A 118 0.85 1.10 -3.65
N ALA A 119 -0.26 1.63 -3.11
CA ALA A 119 -1.20 2.48 -3.83
C ALA A 119 -1.92 3.44 -2.86
N VAL A 120 -2.30 4.62 -3.35
CA VAL A 120 -3.24 5.52 -2.67
C VAL A 120 -4.67 4.97 -2.86
N VAL A 121 -5.51 5.12 -1.83
CA VAL A 121 -6.92 4.72 -1.91
C VAL A 121 -7.68 5.58 -2.94
N PRO A 122 -8.58 5.00 -3.75
CA PRO A 122 -9.52 5.79 -4.55
C PRO A 122 -10.40 6.67 -3.65
N ARG A 123 -10.90 7.79 -4.19
CA ARG A 123 -11.69 8.77 -3.41
C ARG A 123 -12.97 8.17 -2.83
N GLU A 124 -13.59 7.25 -3.57
CA GLU A 124 -14.81 6.55 -3.15
C GLU A 124 -14.53 5.68 -1.93
N VAL A 125 -13.41 4.97 -1.94
CA VAL A 125 -12.95 4.12 -0.84
C VAL A 125 -12.54 4.97 0.37
N ASP A 126 -11.87 6.11 0.14
CA ASP A 126 -11.52 7.08 1.19
C ASP A 126 -12.77 7.57 1.94
N CYS A 127 -13.76 8.06 1.20
CA CYS A 127 -15.04 8.52 1.76
C CYS A 127 -15.76 7.40 2.51
N ALA A 128 -15.86 6.21 1.93
CA ALA A 128 -16.49 5.05 2.57
C ALA A 128 -15.78 4.67 3.87
N LEU A 129 -14.45 4.64 3.88
CA LEU A 129 -13.66 4.33 5.08
C LEU A 129 -13.85 5.36 6.18
N ARG A 130 -13.94 6.65 5.86
CA ARG A 130 -14.22 7.70 6.85
C ARG A 130 -15.61 7.55 7.47
N LEU A 131 -16.63 7.27 6.65
CA LEU A 131 -17.98 6.98 7.14
C LEU A 131 -18.01 5.73 8.03
N LEU A 132 -17.27 4.68 7.65
CA LEU A 132 -17.15 3.45 8.42
C LEU A 132 -16.31 3.62 9.69
N ASP A 133 -15.36 4.56 9.73
CA ASP A 133 -14.60 4.88 10.93
C ASP A 133 -15.48 5.54 12.00
N GLU A 134 -16.40 6.41 11.56
CA GLU A 134 -17.39 7.06 12.41
C GLU A 134 -18.49 6.08 12.84
N ARG A 135 -19.00 5.27 11.91
CA ARG A 135 -20.05 4.27 12.17
C ARG A 135 -19.63 2.87 11.73
N PRO A 136 -18.81 2.14 12.51
CA PRO A 136 -18.30 0.81 12.15
C PRO A 136 -19.39 -0.24 11.88
N THR A 137 -20.53 -0.12 12.55
CA THR A 137 -21.67 -1.03 12.38
C THR A 137 -22.33 -0.90 11.01
N ALA A 138 -22.12 0.22 10.30
CA ALA A 138 -22.65 0.40 8.95
C ALA A 138 -22.03 -0.59 7.94
N LEU A 139 -20.89 -1.22 8.24
CA LEU A 139 -20.31 -2.24 7.36
C LEU A 139 -21.31 -3.37 7.04
N ALA A 140 -22.14 -3.75 8.02
CA ALA A 140 -23.11 -4.84 7.87
C ALA A 140 -24.26 -4.53 6.89
N ILE A 141 -24.44 -3.27 6.49
CA ILE A 141 -25.47 -2.89 5.51
C ILE A 141 -25.01 -3.12 4.07
N LEU A 142 -23.71 -3.27 3.84
CA LEU A 142 -23.17 -3.46 2.49
C LEU A 142 -23.62 -4.82 1.93
N PRO A 143 -24.05 -4.90 0.66
CA PRO A 143 -24.56 -6.15 0.09
C PRO A 143 -23.59 -7.33 0.21
N LEU A 144 -22.29 -7.10 -0.02
CA LEU A 144 -21.27 -8.15 0.12
C LEU A 144 -21.04 -8.56 1.59
N ALA A 145 -21.20 -7.64 2.54
CA ALA A 145 -21.14 -7.96 3.96
C ALA A 145 -22.35 -8.80 4.42
N GLN A 146 -23.54 -8.54 3.88
CA GLN A 146 -24.73 -9.36 4.15
C GLN A 146 -24.57 -10.79 3.64
N ARG A 147 -24.00 -10.97 2.44
CA ARG A 147 -23.66 -12.31 1.90
C ARG A 147 -22.67 -13.05 2.81
N TYR A 148 -21.70 -12.32 3.37
CA TYR A 148 -20.76 -12.85 4.36
C TYR A 148 -21.46 -13.38 5.62
N LEU A 149 -22.41 -12.62 6.15
CA LEU A 149 -23.18 -13.01 7.33
C LEU A 149 -24.05 -14.25 7.04
N GLN A 150 -24.76 -14.26 5.91
CA GLN A 150 -25.60 -15.38 5.50
C GLN A 150 -24.81 -16.68 5.31
N ALA A 151 -23.64 -16.60 4.67
CA ALA A 151 -22.78 -17.78 4.46
C ALA A 151 -22.24 -18.35 5.79
N ALA A 152 -21.96 -17.47 6.76
CA ALA A 152 -21.52 -17.87 8.09
C ALA A 152 -22.63 -18.61 8.86
N ASP A 153 -23.88 -18.16 8.75
CA ASP A 153 -25.04 -18.83 9.35
C ASP A 153 -25.30 -20.23 8.74
N GLN A 154 -24.90 -20.44 7.48
CA GLN A 154 -24.99 -21.72 6.78
C GLN A 154 -23.78 -22.64 7.03
N GLY A 155 -22.85 -22.27 7.93
CA GLY A 155 -21.68 -23.09 8.27
C GLY A 155 -20.55 -23.08 7.23
N THR A 156 -20.56 -22.15 6.26
CA THR A 156 -19.50 -22.04 5.25
C THR A 156 -18.34 -21.21 5.80
N SER A 157 -17.14 -21.78 5.83
CA SER A 157 -15.96 -21.20 6.50
C SER A 157 -15.38 -19.95 5.81
N HIS A 158 -15.70 -19.71 4.54
CA HIS A 158 -15.49 -18.45 3.83
C HIS A 158 -16.29 -18.47 2.53
N PRO A 159 -17.28 -17.59 2.29
CA PRO A 159 -17.82 -17.46 0.95
C PRO A 159 -16.71 -16.90 0.07
N GLN A 160 -16.20 -17.70 -0.88
CA GLN A 160 -15.55 -17.12 -2.05
C GLN A 160 -16.66 -16.35 -2.76
N LEU A 161 -16.70 -15.03 -2.55
CA LEU A 161 -17.60 -14.17 -3.29
C LEU A 161 -17.08 -14.18 -4.72
N GLY A 162 -17.63 -15.10 -5.53
CA GLY A 162 -17.30 -15.22 -6.94
C GLY A 162 -17.33 -13.84 -7.59
N GLY A 163 -16.33 -13.58 -8.44
CA GLY A 163 -16.19 -12.30 -9.11
C GLY A 163 -17.54 -11.87 -9.69
N ILE A 164 -17.88 -10.59 -9.50
CA ILE A 164 -18.90 -9.93 -10.30
C ILE A 164 -18.62 -10.30 -11.75
N GLY A 165 -19.47 -11.15 -12.32
CA GLY A 165 -19.35 -11.56 -13.72
C GLY A 165 -19.20 -10.30 -14.55
N GLU A 166 -18.21 -10.30 -15.45
CA GLU A 166 -18.06 -9.25 -16.44
C GLU A 166 -19.43 -9.04 -17.10
N ILE A 167 -20.00 -7.86 -16.88
CA ILE A 167 -21.17 -7.43 -17.63
C ILE A 167 -20.60 -7.11 -19.02
N GLU A 168 -20.86 -8.01 -19.97
CA GLU A 168 -20.63 -7.80 -21.41
C GLU A 168 -21.30 -6.52 -21.92
#